data_AF-A0A511HTA1-F1
#
_entry.id   AF-A0A511HTA1-F1
#
_cell.length_a   1.000
_cell.length_b   1.000
_cell.length_c   1.000
_cell.angle_alpha   90.00
_cell.angle_beta   90.00
_cell.angle_gamma   90.00
#
_symmetry.space_group_name_H-M   'P 1'
#
loop_
_entity.id
_entity.type
_entity.pdbx_description
1 polymer ?
#
loop_
_entity_poly.entity_id
_entity_poly.type
_entity_poly.pdbx_seq_one_letter_code
_entity_poly.pdbx_strand_id
1 'polypeptide(L)'
;MATKEQATDALVSVALRKALSGARVEVKLALHSSGSELQPEVEVAFPQGTSSRQRNAALLLLAAQVELHTPAQEHWFVESEVLDDGNRGRIYLVLLGVGGPWPTREEAERGLQVLHSALR
;
A
#
# COMPACT_ATOMS: atom_id res chain seq x y z
N MET A 1 -23.19 -8.23 -17.13
CA MET A 1 -22.89 -8.99 -15.90
C MET A 1 -21.42 -8.74 -15.58
N ALA A 2 -21.10 -8.36 -14.35
CA ALA A 2 -19.69 -8.20 -13.95
C ALA A 2 -18.98 -9.56 -13.93
N THR A 3 -17.70 -9.60 -14.30
CA THR A 3 -16.89 -10.81 -14.18
C THR A 3 -16.61 -11.11 -12.70
N LYS A 4 -16.23 -12.35 -12.38
CA LYS A 4 -15.90 -12.75 -11.00
C LYS A 4 -14.79 -11.89 -10.39
N GLU A 5 -13.79 -11.54 -11.21
CA GLU A 5 -12.69 -10.65 -10.83
C GLU A 5 -13.18 -9.23 -10.48
N GLN A 6 -14.05 -8.66 -11.32
CA GLN A 6 -14.68 -7.35 -11.05
C GLN A 6 -15.52 -7.35 -9.76
N ALA A 7 -16.17 -8.48 -9.43
CA ALA A 7 -16.94 -8.61 -8.20
C ALA A 7 -16.03 -8.70 -6.95
N THR A 8 -14.91 -9.42 -7.03
CA THR A 8 -13.93 -9.50 -5.95
C THR A 8 -13.28 -8.14 -5.70
N ASP A 9 -12.86 -7.45 -6.75
CA ASP A 9 -12.27 -6.12 -6.67
C ASP A 9 -13.23 -5.10 -6.03
N ALA A 10 -14.49 -5.08 -6.48
CA ALA A 10 -15.51 -4.21 -5.90
C ALA A 10 -15.73 -4.48 -4.40
N LEU A 11 -15.71 -5.76 -3.99
CA LEU A 11 -15.87 -6.13 -2.58
C LEU A 11 -14.71 -5.64 -1.71
N VAL A 12 -13.47 -5.85 -2.17
CA VAL A 12 -12.26 -5.39 -1.47
C VAL A 12 -12.28 -3.87 -1.36
N SER A 13 -12.58 -3.17 -2.46
CA SER A 13 -12.66 -1.71 -2.51
C SER A 13 -13.70 -1.14 -1.54
N VAL A 14 -14.88 -1.77 -1.41
CA VAL A 14 -15.92 -1.33 -0.44
C VAL A 14 -15.48 -1.60 0.99
N ALA A 15 -14.92 -2.78 1.27
CA ALA A 15 -14.43 -3.13 2.60
C ALA A 15 -13.30 -2.20 3.04
N LEU A 16 -12.37 -1.88 2.14
CA LEU A 16 -11.25 -0.97 2.38
C LEU A 16 -11.73 0.44 2.73
N ARG A 17 -12.66 1.02 1.95
CA ARG A 17 -13.24 2.34 2.25
C ARG A 17 -13.86 2.40 3.64
N LYS A 18 -14.56 1.33 4.04
CA LYS A 18 -15.13 1.23 5.40
C LYS A 18 -14.04 1.13 6.47
N ALA A 19 -13.00 0.32 6.23
CA ALA A 19 -11.91 0.10 7.18
C ALA A 19 -11.03 1.34 7.38
N LEU A 20 -10.89 2.18 6.35
CA LEU A 20 -10.14 3.45 6.39
C LEU A 20 -11.00 4.67 6.78
N SER A 21 -12.25 4.47 7.20
CA SER A 21 -13.15 5.58 7.54
C SER A 21 -12.55 6.49 8.61
N GLY A 22 -12.30 7.76 8.25
CA GLY A 22 -11.71 8.77 9.12
C GLY A 22 -10.19 8.72 9.24
N ALA A 23 -9.53 7.72 8.63
CA ALA A 23 -8.08 7.69 8.54
C ALA A 23 -7.58 8.72 7.49
N ARG A 24 -6.42 9.31 7.75
CA ARG A 24 -5.68 10.06 6.73
C ARG A 24 -4.81 9.08 5.96
N VAL A 25 -4.91 9.10 4.63
CA VAL A 25 -4.13 8.25 3.73
C VAL A 25 -3.25 9.15 2.88
N GLU A 26 -1.96 8.84 2.80
CA GLU A 26 -0.97 9.60 2.05
C GLU A 26 -0.13 8.66 1.19
N VAL A 27 -0.07 8.92 -0.11
CA VAL A 27 0.77 8.19 -1.07
C VAL A 27 2.02 9.02 -1.32
N LYS A 28 3.21 8.46 -1.09
CA LYS A 28 4.47 9.21 -1.18
C LYS A 28 5.65 8.33 -1.54
N LEU A 29 6.73 8.97 -1.98
CA LEU A 29 8.07 8.38 -1.99
C LEU A 29 8.75 8.70 -0.66
N ALA A 30 8.88 7.70 0.19
CA ALA A 30 9.63 7.83 1.43
C ALA A 30 11.11 7.47 1.22
N LEU A 31 11.96 7.92 2.14
CA LEU A 31 13.30 7.40 2.24
C LEU A 31 13.26 6.14 3.11
N HIS A 32 13.87 5.06 2.63
CA HIS A 32 14.12 3.90 3.46
C HIS A 32 15.05 4.26 4.64
N SER A 33 15.07 3.42 5.68
CA SER A 33 15.87 3.64 6.89
C SER A 33 17.39 3.74 6.63
N SER A 34 17.87 3.20 5.50
CA SER A 34 19.25 3.35 5.00
C SER A 34 19.56 4.74 4.43
N GLY A 35 18.54 5.57 4.13
CA GLY A 35 18.67 6.95 3.67
C GLY A 35 18.94 7.14 2.17
N SER A 36 19.19 6.08 1.42
CA SER A 36 19.53 6.12 -0.02
C SER A 36 18.42 5.66 -0.96
N GLU A 37 17.44 4.91 -0.48
CA GLU A 37 16.38 4.35 -1.32
C GLU A 37 15.09 5.13 -1.26
N LEU A 38 14.55 5.46 -2.44
CA LEU A 38 13.19 5.92 -2.58
C LEU A 38 12.25 4.71 -2.56
N GLN A 39 11.37 4.68 -1.57
CA GLN A 39 10.41 3.61 -1.35
C GLN A 39 8.99 4.15 -1.60
N PRO A 40 8.27 3.61 -2.60
CA PRO A 40 6.87 3.92 -2.79
C PRO A 40 6.06 3.38 -1.62
N GLU A 41 5.32 4.24 -0.94
CA GLU A 41 4.49 3.83 0.19
C GLU A 41 3.15 4.57 0.28
N VAL A 42 2.21 3.91 0.94
CA VAL A 42 0.95 4.45 1.42
C VAL A 42 1.02 4.48 2.93
N GLU A 43 1.15 5.67 3.52
CA GLU A 43 1.03 5.87 4.97
C GLU A 43 -0.44 6.06 5.33
N VAL A 44 -0.87 5.40 6.41
CA VAL A 44 -2.21 5.51 6.97
C VAL A 44 -2.10 5.96 8.43
N ALA A 45 -2.66 7.13 8.73
CA ALA A 45 -2.81 7.62 10.09
C ALA A 45 -4.24 7.43 10.56
N PHE A 46 -4.43 6.56 11.57
CA PHE A 46 -5.74 6.21 12.10
C PHE A 46 -6.19 7.21 13.18
N PRO A 47 -7.51 7.45 13.32
CA PRO A 47 -8.05 8.23 14.44
C PRO A 47 -7.65 7.65 15.79
N GLN A 48 -7.48 8.52 16.78
CA GLN A 48 -7.25 8.08 18.16
C GLN A 48 -8.39 7.17 18.64
N GLY A 49 -8.03 6.11 19.35
CA GLY A 49 -8.99 5.11 19.83
C GLY A 49 -9.31 3.99 18.83
N THR A 50 -8.78 4.04 17.61
CA THR A 50 -8.90 2.92 16.66
C THR A 50 -8.18 1.69 17.21
N SER A 51 -8.92 0.59 17.39
CA SER A 51 -8.36 -0.64 17.96
C SER A 51 -7.31 -1.27 17.04
N SER A 52 -6.33 -1.98 17.61
CA SER A 52 -5.30 -2.67 16.82
C SER A 52 -5.90 -3.66 15.82
N ARG A 53 -7.04 -4.30 16.15
CA ARG A 53 -7.75 -5.19 15.22
C ARG A 53 -8.29 -4.44 14.00
N GLN A 54 -8.86 -3.26 14.19
CA GLN A 54 -9.35 -2.43 13.09
C GLN A 54 -8.20 -1.94 12.21
N ARG A 55 -7.10 -1.49 12.82
CA ARG A 55 -5.90 -1.05 12.10
C ARG A 55 -5.30 -2.17 11.26
N ASN A 56 -5.11 -3.36 11.85
CA ASN A 56 -4.59 -4.51 11.13
C ASN A 56 -5.52 -4.95 9.99
N ALA A 57 -6.84 -4.96 10.22
CA ALA A 57 -7.79 -5.28 9.16
C ALA A 57 -7.74 -4.27 8.00
N ALA A 58 -7.61 -2.98 8.30
CA ALA A 58 -7.48 -1.95 7.28
C ALA A 58 -6.17 -2.11 6.47
N LEU A 59 -5.04 -2.38 7.14
CA LEU A 59 -3.77 -2.61 6.46
C LEU A 59 -3.79 -3.88 5.59
N LEU A 60 -4.41 -4.97 6.06
CA LEU A 60 -4.57 -6.20 5.26
C LEU A 60 -5.43 -5.97 4.02
N LEU A 61 -6.54 -5.23 4.15
CA LEU A 61 -7.39 -4.87 3.01
C LEU A 61 -6.65 -3.95 2.04
N LEU A 62 -5.85 -3.01 2.56
CA LEU A 62 -5.06 -2.10 1.76
C LEU A 62 -3.97 -2.85 0.98
N ALA A 63 -3.25 -3.76 1.64
CA ALA A 63 -2.28 -4.64 1.01
C ALA A 63 -2.94 -5.48 -0.10
N ALA A 64 -4.08 -6.11 0.19
CA ALA A 64 -4.81 -6.90 -0.80
C ALA A 64 -5.26 -6.06 -2.00
N GLN A 65 -5.75 -4.83 -1.79
CA GLN A 65 -6.10 -3.90 -2.86
C GLN A 65 -4.87 -3.60 -3.73
N VAL A 66 -3.73 -3.27 -3.12
CA VAL A 66 -2.49 -2.97 -3.84
C VAL A 66 -2.00 -4.19 -4.62
N GLU A 67 -1.98 -5.37 -4.00
CA GLU A 67 -1.56 -6.63 -4.64
C GLU A 67 -2.42 -6.94 -5.88
N LEU A 68 -3.75 -6.83 -5.77
CA LEU A 68 -4.65 -7.09 -6.90
C LEU A 68 -4.49 -6.10 -8.07
N HIS A 69 -3.97 -4.90 -7.80
CA HIS A 69 -3.74 -3.85 -8.81
C HIS A 69 -2.28 -3.77 -9.28
N THR A 70 -1.37 -4.50 -8.64
CA THR A 70 0.04 -4.51 -9.01
C THR A 70 0.23 -5.43 -10.20
N PRO A 71 0.71 -4.93 -11.35
CA PRO A 71 0.93 -5.78 -12.53
C PRO A 71 2.01 -6.83 -12.24
N ALA A 72 1.73 -8.10 -12.56
CA ALA A 72 2.65 -9.22 -12.32
C ALA A 72 4.05 -9.05 -12.96
N GLN A 73 4.14 -8.22 -14.01
CA GLN A 73 5.37 -7.92 -14.75
C GLN A 73 6.27 -6.86 -14.08
N GLU A 74 5.76 -6.13 -13.08
CA GLU A 74 6.50 -5.02 -12.46
C GLU A 74 7.40 -5.46 -11.29
N HIS A 75 7.38 -6.74 -10.90
CA HIS A 75 8.22 -7.33 -9.83
C HIS A 75 8.15 -6.61 -8.47
N TRP A 76 7.11 -5.82 -8.22
CA TRP A 76 6.84 -5.22 -6.92
C TRP A 76 6.27 -6.26 -5.97
N PHE A 77 6.80 -6.31 -4.76
CA PHE A 77 6.27 -7.05 -3.64
C PHE A 77 5.64 -6.07 -2.64
N VAL A 78 4.45 -6.37 -2.14
CA VAL A 78 3.72 -5.51 -1.21
C VAL A 78 3.99 -5.93 0.22
N GLU A 79 4.51 -5.01 1.02
CA GLU A 79 4.76 -5.21 2.45
C GLU A 79 3.91 -4.28 3.29
N SER A 80 3.69 -4.66 4.56
CA SER A 80 2.90 -3.89 5.50
C SER A 80 3.56 -3.81 6.87
N GLU A 81 3.45 -2.65 7.51
CA GLU A 81 4.01 -2.40 8.83
C GLU A 81 3.08 -1.51 9.67
N VAL A 82 3.02 -1.76 10.98
CA VAL A 82 2.46 -0.81 11.96
C VAL A 82 3.63 -0.05 12.57
N LEU A 83 3.58 1.28 12.53
CA LEU A 83 4.68 2.12 13.02
C LEU A 83 4.67 2.19 14.56
N ASP A 84 5.84 2.52 15.13
CA ASP A 84 6.09 2.49 16.58
C ASP A 84 5.17 3.39 17.42
N ASP A 85 4.59 4.44 16.84
CA ASP A 85 3.64 5.30 17.54
C ASP A 85 2.27 4.64 17.79
N GLY A 86 2.08 3.45 17.22
CA GLY A 86 0.90 2.63 17.43
C GLY A 86 -0.39 3.26 16.93
N ASN A 87 -0.36 4.28 16.07
CA ASN A 87 -1.55 4.85 15.41
C ASN A 87 -1.35 5.04 13.90
N ARG A 88 -0.13 4.86 13.40
CA ARG A 88 0.16 4.82 11.98
C ARG A 88 0.53 3.41 11.53
N GLY A 89 0.27 3.15 10.26
CA GLY A 89 0.81 2.01 9.55
C GLY A 89 1.12 2.41 8.12
N ARG A 90 1.80 1.54 7.41
CA ARG A 90 2.13 1.75 6.00
C ARG A 90 2.05 0.47 5.20
N ILE A 91 1.76 0.65 3.92
CA ILE A 91 1.99 -0.34 2.87
C ILE A 91 3.11 0.20 2.00
N TYR A 92 4.11 -0.61 1.65
CA TYR A 92 5.20 -0.17 0.80
C TYR A 92 5.57 -1.22 -0.25
N LEU A 93 6.10 -0.76 -1.37
CA LEU A 93 6.55 -1.63 -2.45
C LEU A 93 8.05 -1.90 -2.33
N VAL A 94 8.41 -3.18 -2.49
CA VAL A 94 9.79 -3.65 -2.57
C VAL A 94 10.03 -4.20 -3.97
N LEU A 95 11.00 -3.66 -4.70
CA LEU A 95 11.34 -4.16 -6.03
C LEU A 95 12.16 -5.44 -5.90
N LEU A 96 11.70 -6.53 -6.52
CA LEU A 96 12.44 -7.79 -6.55
C LEU A 96 13.28 -7.90 -7.83
N GLY A 97 14.61 -7.85 -7.69
CA GLY A 97 15.53 -8.50 -8.64
C GLY A 97 15.75 -7.83 -10.00
N VAL A 98 15.56 -6.52 -10.13
CA VAL A 98 15.91 -5.79 -11.37
C VAL A 98 16.79 -4.58 -11.03
N GLY A 99 17.95 -4.45 -11.69
CA GLY A 99 18.76 -3.23 -11.66
C GLY A 99 19.71 -3.00 -10.48
N GLY A 100 19.63 -3.79 -9.40
CA GLY A 100 20.48 -3.65 -8.20
C GLY A 100 19.74 -4.00 -6.91
N PRO A 101 20.31 -3.71 -5.73
CA PRO A 101 19.60 -3.92 -4.46
C PRO A 101 18.42 -2.96 -4.27
N TRP A 102 18.40 -1.83 -5.00
CA TRP A 102 17.52 -0.69 -4.75
C TRP A 102 16.90 -0.18 -6.05
N PRO A 103 15.62 0.27 -6.03
CA PRO A 103 15.01 0.87 -7.21
C PRO A 103 15.70 2.19 -7.58
N THR A 104 15.90 2.40 -8.87
CA THR A 104 16.17 3.71 -9.44
C THR A 104 15.02 4.68 -9.14
N ARG A 105 15.25 5.99 -9.28
CA ARG A 105 14.19 7.00 -9.13
C ARG A 105 13.00 6.72 -10.05
N GLU A 106 13.28 6.36 -11.30
CA GLU A 106 12.26 6.07 -12.30
C GLU A 106 11.44 4.82 -11.92
N GLU A 107 12.09 3.78 -11.40
CA GLU A 107 11.41 2.62 -10.83
C GLU A 107 10.54 3.00 -9.64
N ALA A 108 11.06 3.79 -8.69
CA ALA A 108 10.29 4.25 -7.55
C ALA A 108 9.06 5.07 -8.00
N GLU A 109 9.20 5.96 -8.98
CA GLU A 109 8.08 6.72 -9.56
C GLU A 109 7.04 5.83 -10.24
N ARG A 110 7.46 4.74 -10.92
CA ARG A 110 6.52 3.73 -11.44
C ARG A 110 5.78 3.02 -10.31
N GLY A 111 6.48 2.62 -9.26
CA GLY A 111 5.85 2.02 -8.07
C GLY A 111 4.84 2.98 -7.41
N LEU A 112 5.16 4.28 -7.34
CA LEU A 112 4.22 5.30 -6.85
C LEU A 112 2.96 5.36 -7.71
N GLN A 113 3.10 5.22 -9.03
CA GLN A 113 1.97 5.20 -9.96
C GLN A 113 1.09 3.95 -9.77
N VAL A 114 1.68 2.80 -9.43
CA VAL A 114 0.93 1.59 -9.04
C VAL A 114 0.07 1.88 -7.81
N LEU A 115 0.66 2.46 -6.76
CA LEU A 115 -0.06 2.82 -5.53
C LEU A 115 -1.20 3.81 -5.80
N HIS A 116 -0.95 4.85 -6.61
CA HIS A 116 -2.00 5.80 -7.00
C HIS A 116 -3.12 5.17 -7.82
N SER A 117 -2.83 4.11 -8.58
CA SER A 117 -3.84 3.43 -9.39
C SER A 117 -4.68 2.49 -8.54
N ALA A 118 -4.07 1.81 -7.56
CA ALA A 118 -4.75 0.91 -6.63
C ALA A 118 -5.75 1.61 -5.69
N LEU A 119 -5.58 2.91 -5.43
CA LEU A 119 -6.38 3.68 -4.48
C LEU A 119 -7.42 4.62 -5.09
N ARG A 120 -7.60 4.61 -6.41
CA ARG A 120 -8.70 5.34 -7.08
C ARG A 120 -10.02 4.60 -6.90
#